data_AF-A0A937QS32-F1
#
_entry.id   AF-A0A937QS32-F1
#
_cell.length_a   1.000
_cell.length_b   1.000
_cell.length_c   1.000
_cell.angle_alpha   90.00
_cell.angle_beta   90.00
_cell.angle_gamma   90.00
#
_symmetry.space_group_name_H-M   'P 1'
#
loop_
_entity.id
_entity.type
_entity.pdbx_description
1 polymer ?
#
loop_
_entity_poly.entity_id
_entity_poly.type
_entity_poly.pdbx_seq_one_letter_code
_entity_poly.pdbx_strand_id
1 'polypeptide(L)'
;MMYMAKKAREKSSGRMVIQIFPNEQLGTEKENIEALQLGYLAATKISTAVMEGFVPRMRVFGIPYLFRDSEHYWKVLKGPIGKELLASGKGKGLRGLCFYDAGSRSFYAKKEIRSPEDLKGLKIRVMNSVMSMKMVGAMGGSPTPIPWGELYTALEQGVVDAAENNPPSFRTSRHYEETLYGSFCFLVHISFFIDCHGPGRN
;
A
#
# COMPACT_ATOMS: atom_id res chain seq x y z
N MET A 1 -13.05 5.19 -3.42
CA MET A 1 -13.51 6.32 -2.59
C MET A 1 -14.67 7.11 -3.21
N MET A 2 -14.63 7.51 -4.49
CA MET A 2 -15.73 8.27 -5.13
C MET A 2 -17.11 7.60 -5.00
N TYR A 3 -17.18 6.28 -5.19
CA TYR A 3 -18.43 5.53 -5.01
C TYR A 3 -18.95 5.59 -3.56
N MET A 4 -18.06 5.51 -2.57
CA MET A 4 -18.41 5.63 -1.15
C MET A 4 -18.94 7.04 -0.85
N ALA A 5 -18.28 8.09 -1.35
CA ALA A 5 -18.73 9.47 -1.18
C ALA A 5 -20.15 9.68 -1.75
N LYS A 6 -20.40 9.18 -2.96
CA LYS A 6 -21.73 9.21 -3.59
C LYS A 6 -22.76 8.47 -2.73
N LYS A 7 -22.47 7.23 -2.31
CA LYS A 7 -23.40 6.42 -1.53
C LYS A 7 -23.66 6.98 -0.13
N ALA A 8 -22.65 7.56 0.51
CA ALA A 8 -22.80 8.22 1.81
C ALA A 8 -23.76 9.41 1.71
N ARG A 9 -23.60 10.25 0.68
CA ARG A 9 -24.49 11.37 0.42
C ARG A 9 -25.93 10.92 0.14
N GLU A 10 -26.11 9.93 -0.73
CA GLU A 10 -27.43 9.35 -1.05
C GLU A 10 -28.13 8.79 0.20
N LYS A 11 -27.45 7.92 0.95
CA LYS A 11 -28.03 7.24 2.12
C LYS A 11 -28.26 8.15 3.32
N SER A 12 -27.58 9.29 3.39
CA SER A 12 -27.73 10.25 4.49
C SER A 12 -28.68 11.40 4.16
N SER A 13 -29.36 11.35 3.01
CA SER A 13 -30.19 12.46 2.49
C SER A 13 -29.41 13.77 2.42
N GLY A 14 -28.15 13.70 1.97
CA GLY A 14 -27.27 14.86 1.81
C GLY A 14 -26.51 15.31 3.07
N ARG A 15 -26.78 14.73 4.24
CA ARG A 15 -26.14 15.15 5.50
C ARG A 15 -24.67 14.75 5.63
N MET A 16 -24.27 13.65 5.00
CA MET A 16 -22.87 13.21 4.98
C MET A 16 -22.22 13.59 3.66
N VAL A 17 -21.19 14.45 3.75
CA VAL A 17 -20.36 14.86 2.61
C VAL A 17 -18.95 14.35 2.86
N ILE A 18 -18.46 13.48 1.96
CA ILE A 18 -17.08 12.99 1.99
C ILE A 18 -16.27 13.79 0.98
N GLN A 19 -15.31 14.58 1.48
CA GLN A 19 -14.30 15.24 0.65
C GLN A 19 -13.12 14.29 0.45
N ILE A 20 -12.65 14.18 -0.79
CA ILE A 20 -11.59 13.25 -1.18
C ILE A 20 -10.39 14.05 -1.66
N PHE A 21 -9.24 13.79 -1.05
CA PHE A 21 -7.97 14.43 -1.36
C PHE A 21 -7.01 13.38 -1.93
N PRO A 22 -6.90 13.24 -3.27
CA PRO A 22 -6.02 12.26 -3.91
C PRO A 22 -4.55 12.73 -3.94
N ASN A 23 -3.66 11.89 -4.47
CA ASN A 23 -2.26 12.25 -4.79
C ASN A 23 -1.46 12.84 -3.60
N GLU A 24 -1.61 12.26 -2.40
CA GLU A 24 -0.90 12.69 -1.19
C GLU A 24 -1.10 14.20 -0.85
N GLN A 25 -2.20 14.81 -1.28
CA GLN A 25 -2.54 16.22 -0.97
C GLN A 25 -2.58 16.54 0.54
N LEU A 26 -2.89 15.55 1.37
CA LEU A 26 -2.90 15.67 2.83
C LEU A 26 -1.65 15.08 3.49
N GLY A 27 -0.62 14.76 2.70
CA GLY A 27 0.60 14.11 3.13
C GLY A 27 0.70 12.65 2.70
N THR A 28 1.81 12.04 3.08
CA THR A 28 2.17 10.65 2.81
C THR A 28 1.22 9.66 3.50
N GLU A 29 1.25 8.38 3.11
CA GLU A 29 0.46 7.35 3.78
C GLU A 29 0.72 7.27 5.29
N LYS A 30 1.96 7.50 5.73
CA LYS A 30 2.33 7.50 7.16
C LYS A 30 1.69 8.68 7.90
N GLU A 31 1.85 9.89 7.38
CA GLU A 31 1.28 11.11 7.96
C GLU A 31 -0.25 11.04 8.02
N ASN A 32 -0.89 10.45 7.01
CA ASN A 32 -2.34 10.25 7.02
C ASN A 32 -2.81 9.29 8.13
N ILE A 33 -2.01 8.27 8.49
CA ILE A 33 -2.32 7.38 9.62
C ILE A 33 -2.21 8.15 10.93
N GLU A 34 -1.16 8.95 11.09
CA GLU A 34 -0.95 9.78 12.27
C GLU A 34 -2.07 10.82 12.41
N ALA A 35 -2.45 11.50 11.32
CA ALA A 35 -3.57 12.43 11.27
C ALA A 35 -4.91 11.75 11.60
N LEU A 36 -5.10 10.49 11.19
CA LEU A 36 -6.27 9.68 11.55
C LEU A 36 -6.31 9.39 13.06
N GLN A 37 -5.16 9.06 13.67
CA GLN A 37 -5.07 8.81 15.11
C GLN A 37 -5.32 10.09 15.94
N LEU A 38 -4.88 11.24 15.43
CA LEU A 38 -5.12 12.55 16.04
C LEU A 38 -6.55 13.08 15.81
N GLY A 39 -7.33 12.45 14.93
CA GLY A 39 -8.69 12.86 14.60
C GLY A 39 -8.80 14.04 13.64
N TYR A 40 -7.69 14.47 13.03
CA TYR A 40 -7.69 15.50 11.97
C TYR A 40 -8.19 14.96 10.64
N LEU A 41 -7.98 13.67 10.40
CA LEU A 41 -8.52 12.95 9.25
C LEU A 41 -9.62 12.00 9.72
N ALA A 42 -10.74 11.95 8.99
CA ALA A 42 -11.82 11.03 9.32
C ALA A 42 -11.53 9.61 8.79
N ALA A 43 -11.01 9.48 7.58
CA ALA A 43 -10.71 8.18 7.01
C ALA A 43 -9.59 8.27 5.96
N THR A 44 -8.83 7.19 5.81
CA THR A 44 -7.81 7.07 4.77
C THR A 44 -7.79 5.67 4.15
N LYS A 45 -7.44 5.61 2.86
CA LYS A 45 -7.07 4.37 2.17
C LYS A 45 -5.55 4.32 2.18
N ILE A 46 -5.01 3.27 2.78
CA ILE A 46 -3.56 3.04 2.85
C ILE A 46 -3.18 1.63 2.40
N SER A 47 -1.91 1.42 2.15
CA SER A 47 -1.31 0.14 1.82
C SER A 47 -0.95 -0.64 3.08
N THR A 48 -1.10 -1.97 3.05
CA THR A 48 -0.73 -2.81 4.20
C THR A 48 0.76 -2.75 4.53
N ALA A 49 1.61 -2.48 3.53
CA ALA A 49 3.05 -2.32 3.68
C ALA A 49 3.41 -1.17 4.64
N VAL A 50 2.75 -0.01 4.52
CA VAL A 50 2.97 1.13 5.44
C VAL A 50 2.26 0.88 6.77
N MET A 51 1.09 0.26 6.75
CA MET A 51 0.31 -0.04 7.95
C MET A 51 1.06 -0.94 8.94
N GLU A 52 1.97 -1.79 8.46
CA GLU A 52 2.71 -2.72 9.32
C GLU A 52 3.59 -2.05 10.37
N GLY A 53 4.03 -0.81 10.13
CA GLY A 53 4.75 0.01 11.10
C GLY A 53 3.87 0.40 12.29
N PHE A 54 2.57 0.56 12.05
CA PHE A 54 1.57 0.87 13.08
C PHE A 54 0.94 -0.40 13.65
N VAL A 55 0.68 -1.42 12.85
CA VAL A 55 0.04 -2.68 13.27
C VAL A 55 0.88 -3.86 12.80
N PRO A 56 1.77 -4.41 13.66
CA PRO A 56 2.72 -5.46 13.26
C PRO A 56 2.09 -6.72 12.67
N ARG A 57 0.82 -7.01 12.99
CA ARG A 57 0.08 -8.12 12.38
C ARG A 57 -0.11 -7.98 10.86
N MET A 58 -0.06 -6.76 10.33
CA MET A 58 -0.16 -6.53 8.88
C MET A 58 1.08 -7.00 8.10
N ARG A 59 2.20 -7.27 8.78
CA ARG A 59 3.42 -7.83 8.17
C ARG A 59 3.18 -9.13 7.41
N VAL A 60 2.13 -9.88 7.78
CA VAL A 60 1.74 -11.11 7.09
C VAL A 60 1.55 -10.87 5.59
N PHE A 61 1.01 -9.72 5.20
CA PHE A 61 0.78 -9.39 3.79
C PHE A 61 2.04 -8.98 3.03
N GLY A 62 3.15 -8.74 3.73
CA GLY A 62 4.46 -8.49 3.12
C GLY A 62 5.23 -9.77 2.80
N ILE A 63 4.69 -10.96 3.08
CA ILE A 63 5.31 -12.25 2.75
C ILE A 63 5.12 -12.53 1.25
N PRO A 64 6.22 -12.65 0.46
CA PRO A 64 6.14 -12.99 -0.96
C PRO A 64 5.44 -14.33 -1.18
N TYR A 65 4.64 -14.43 -2.25
CA TYR A 65 3.95 -15.68 -2.66
C TYR A 65 3.03 -16.31 -1.60
N LEU A 66 2.58 -15.54 -0.60
CA LEU A 66 1.68 -16.03 0.46
C LEU A 66 0.35 -16.57 -0.09
N PHE A 67 -0.21 -15.91 -1.11
CA PHE A 67 -1.46 -16.30 -1.74
C PHE A 67 -1.17 -17.08 -3.02
N ARG A 68 -1.87 -18.21 -3.20
CA ARG A 68 -1.70 -19.11 -4.33
C ARG A 68 -2.43 -18.61 -5.57
N ASP A 69 -3.59 -18.01 -5.36
CA ASP A 69 -4.53 -17.57 -6.38
C ASP A 69 -5.53 -16.56 -5.77
N SER A 70 -6.38 -15.99 -6.63
CA SER A 70 -7.42 -15.02 -6.25
C SER A 70 -8.49 -15.60 -5.32
N GLU A 71 -8.82 -16.89 -5.46
CA GLU A 71 -9.81 -17.53 -4.61
C GLU A 71 -9.30 -17.66 -3.18
N HIS A 72 -8.08 -18.16 -3.00
CA HIS A 72 -7.40 -18.23 -1.71
C HIS A 72 -7.29 -16.84 -1.08
N TYR A 73 -6.90 -15.84 -1.87
CA TYR A 73 -6.80 -14.45 -1.43
C TYR A 73 -8.12 -13.94 -0.85
N TRP A 74 -9.21 -14.02 -1.60
CA TRP A 74 -10.51 -13.51 -1.14
C TRP A 74 -11.11 -14.33 0.00
N LYS A 75 -10.88 -15.65 0.02
CA LYS A 75 -11.34 -16.52 1.11
C LYS A 75 -10.72 -16.11 2.45
N VAL A 76 -9.42 -15.78 2.47
CA VAL A 76 -8.72 -15.31 3.67
C VAL A 76 -9.22 -13.92 4.09
N LEU A 77 -9.29 -12.97 3.15
CA LEU A 77 -9.65 -11.58 3.45
C LEU A 77 -11.12 -11.39 3.86
N LYS A 78 -12.04 -12.20 3.31
CA LYS A 78 -13.46 -12.16 3.68
C LYS A 78 -13.78 -13.08 4.87
N GLY A 79 -12.88 -13.98 5.21
CA GLY A 79 -13.01 -14.94 6.29
C GLY A 79 -12.67 -14.40 7.68
N PRO A 80 -12.58 -15.29 8.69
CA PRO A 80 -12.25 -14.92 10.07
C PRO A 80 -10.90 -14.21 10.20
N ILE A 81 -9.88 -14.66 9.45
CA ILE A 81 -8.53 -14.08 9.46
C ILE A 81 -8.57 -12.61 9.03
N GLY A 82 -9.24 -12.31 7.91
CA GLY A 82 -9.40 -10.93 7.45
C GLY A 82 -10.13 -10.04 8.45
N LYS A 83 -11.20 -10.54 9.09
CA LYS A 83 -11.93 -9.81 10.15
C LYS A 83 -11.05 -9.53 11.38
N GLU A 84 -10.24 -10.50 11.79
CA GLU A 84 -9.28 -10.34 12.88
C GLU A 84 -8.22 -9.27 12.54
N LEU A 85 -7.71 -9.28 11.31
CA LEU A 85 -6.77 -8.28 10.81
C LEU A 85 -7.41 -6.88 10.74
N LEU A 86 -8.67 -6.75 10.30
CA LEU A 86 -9.45 -5.50 10.37
C LEU A 86 -9.57 -4.95 11.79
N ALA A 87 -9.70 -5.81 12.79
CA ALA A 87 -9.80 -5.41 14.19
C ALA A 87 -8.44 -5.14 14.86
N SER A 88 -7.32 -5.58 14.27
CA SER A 88 -6.00 -5.56 14.92
C SER A 88 -5.44 -4.16 15.19
N GLY A 89 -5.97 -3.12 14.54
CA GLY A 89 -5.63 -1.72 14.80
C GLY A 89 -6.41 -1.04 15.94
N LYS A 90 -7.44 -1.69 16.50
CA LYS A 90 -8.37 -1.05 17.46
C LYS A 90 -7.68 -0.42 18.66
N GLY A 91 -6.71 -1.13 19.26
CA GLY A 91 -5.93 -0.64 20.40
C GLY A 91 -5.04 0.56 20.09
N LYS A 92 -4.95 0.96 18.81
CA LYS A 92 -4.17 2.10 18.32
C LYS A 92 -5.05 3.20 17.74
N GLY A 93 -6.37 3.15 17.98
CA GLY A 93 -7.33 4.10 17.44
C GLY A 93 -7.65 3.91 15.94
N LEU A 94 -7.21 2.79 15.36
CA LEU A 94 -7.34 2.51 13.92
C LEU A 94 -8.39 1.42 13.68
N ARG A 95 -9.49 1.78 13.02
CA ARG A 95 -10.56 0.82 12.69
C ARG A 95 -10.52 0.46 11.21
N GLY A 96 -10.14 -0.78 10.91
CA GLY A 96 -10.29 -1.32 9.56
C GLY A 96 -11.76 -1.51 9.17
N LEU A 97 -12.14 -1.02 7.99
CA LEU A 97 -13.49 -1.14 7.45
C LEU A 97 -13.60 -2.22 6.37
N CYS A 98 -12.66 -2.24 5.42
CA CYS A 98 -12.60 -3.25 4.37
C CYS A 98 -11.22 -3.33 3.70
N PHE A 99 -10.98 -4.45 3.02
CA PHE A 99 -9.86 -4.64 2.11
C PHE A 99 -10.22 -4.17 0.70
N TYR A 100 -9.24 -3.56 0.05
CA TYR A 100 -9.24 -3.23 -1.37
C TYR A 100 -8.19 -4.09 -2.07
N ASP A 101 -8.58 -4.68 -3.18
CA ASP A 101 -7.64 -5.34 -4.07
C ASP A 101 -6.87 -4.28 -4.85
N ALA A 102 -5.55 -4.35 -4.77
CA ALA A 102 -4.66 -3.51 -5.54
C ALA A 102 -3.76 -4.35 -6.46
N GLY A 103 -4.06 -5.64 -6.64
CA GLY A 103 -3.37 -6.54 -7.56
C GLY A 103 -1.99 -6.96 -7.08
N SER A 104 -1.28 -7.69 -7.94
CA SER A 104 0.11 -8.07 -7.70
C SER A 104 1.07 -6.94 -8.07
N ARG A 105 2.23 -6.90 -7.41
CA ARG A 105 3.35 -5.97 -7.58
C ARG A 105 4.48 -6.71 -8.22
N SER A 106 5.14 -6.02 -9.13
CA SER A 106 6.19 -6.53 -10.00
C SER A 106 7.35 -5.54 -9.99
N PHE A 107 8.58 -6.03 -10.12
CA PHE A 107 9.75 -5.17 -10.22
C PHE A 107 9.80 -4.52 -11.60
N TYR A 108 10.19 -3.25 -11.64
CA TYR A 108 10.45 -2.52 -12.88
C TYR A 108 11.74 -1.71 -12.75
N ALA A 109 12.54 -1.72 -13.81
CA ALA A 109 13.85 -1.10 -13.88
C ALA A 109 14.22 -0.69 -15.32
N LYS A 110 15.35 0.01 -15.47
CA LYS A 110 15.94 0.33 -16.79
C LYS A 110 16.53 -0.89 -17.50
N LYS A 111 16.92 -1.92 -16.75
CA LYS A 111 17.39 -3.20 -17.28
C LYS A 111 16.32 -4.29 -17.12
N GLU A 112 16.42 -5.32 -17.93
CA GLU A 112 15.58 -6.50 -17.78
C GLU A 112 15.87 -7.24 -16.46
N ILE A 113 14.80 -7.71 -15.82
CA ILE A 113 14.86 -8.51 -14.60
C ILE A 113 14.12 -9.82 -14.91
N ARG A 114 14.83 -10.95 -14.90
CA ARG A 114 14.27 -12.29 -15.15
C ARG A 114 14.40 -13.20 -13.94
N SER A 115 15.40 -12.97 -13.09
CA SER A 115 15.60 -13.72 -11.87
C SER A 115 16.00 -12.81 -10.70
N PRO A 116 15.93 -13.28 -9.44
CA PRO A 116 16.38 -12.50 -8.28
C PRO A 116 17.84 -12.03 -8.39
N GLU A 117 18.71 -12.78 -9.07
CA GLU A 117 20.11 -12.41 -9.29
C GLU A 117 20.26 -11.09 -10.07
N ASP A 118 19.29 -10.75 -10.92
CA ASP A 118 19.28 -9.47 -11.65
C ASP A 118 19.06 -8.28 -10.72
N LEU A 119 18.53 -8.48 -9.52
CA LEU A 119 18.33 -7.42 -8.52
C LEU A 119 19.60 -7.08 -7.75
N LYS A 120 20.65 -7.91 -7.87
CA LYS A 120 21.88 -7.77 -7.08
C LYS A 120 22.54 -6.42 -7.31
N GLY A 121 22.74 -5.67 -6.23
CA GLY A 121 23.39 -4.36 -6.26
C GLY A 121 22.54 -3.20 -6.78
N LEU A 122 21.30 -3.46 -7.24
CA LEU A 122 20.37 -2.38 -7.62
C LEU A 122 19.87 -1.67 -6.35
N LYS A 123 19.83 -0.33 -6.39
CA LYS A 123 19.11 0.48 -5.41
C LYS A 123 17.62 0.42 -5.75
N ILE A 124 16.84 -0.32 -4.96
CA ILE A 124 15.43 -0.55 -5.24
C ILE A 124 14.59 0.26 -4.27
N ARG A 125 13.75 1.15 -4.78
CA ARG A 125 12.78 1.81 -3.93
C ARG A 125 11.77 0.82 -3.40
N VAL A 126 11.54 0.89 -2.09
CA VAL A 126 10.45 0.19 -1.41
C VAL A 126 9.54 1.17 -0.67
N MET A 127 8.33 0.74 -0.33
CA MET A 127 7.49 1.45 0.63
C MET A 127 8.16 1.43 2.02
N ASN A 128 7.72 2.29 2.93
CA ASN A 128 8.21 2.27 4.32
C ASN A 128 7.69 1.01 5.06
N SER A 129 8.31 -0.13 4.76
CA SER A 129 7.93 -1.47 5.19
C SER A 129 9.19 -2.28 5.46
N VAL A 130 9.30 -2.79 6.68
CA VAL A 130 10.34 -3.74 7.08
C VAL A 130 10.26 -5.02 6.25
N MET A 131 9.06 -5.48 5.93
CA MET A 131 8.89 -6.66 5.07
C MET A 131 9.38 -6.41 3.64
N SER A 132 9.05 -5.27 3.03
CA SER A 132 9.58 -4.92 1.70
C SER A 132 11.10 -4.76 1.71
N MET A 133 11.67 -4.13 2.74
CA MET A 133 13.13 -4.02 2.89
C MET A 133 13.79 -5.39 3.02
N LYS A 134 13.25 -6.28 3.86
CA LYS A 134 13.76 -7.65 4.02
C LYS A 134 13.65 -8.47 2.74
N MET A 135 12.53 -8.35 2.02
CA MET A 135 12.31 -9.03 0.75
C MET A 135 13.37 -8.63 -0.28
N VAL A 136 13.57 -7.34 -0.49
CA VAL A 136 14.57 -6.85 -1.45
C VAL A 136 15.98 -7.24 -1.04
N GLY A 137 16.32 -7.11 0.26
CA GLY A 137 17.61 -7.54 0.78
C GLY A 137 17.85 -9.05 0.61
N ALA A 138 16.83 -9.88 0.83
CA ALA A 138 16.91 -11.32 0.62
C ALA A 138 17.09 -11.71 -0.86
N MET A 139 16.61 -10.86 -1.78
CA MET A 139 16.83 -11.01 -3.22
C MET A 139 18.15 -10.37 -3.70
N GLY A 140 18.98 -9.84 -2.80
CA GLY A 140 20.30 -9.27 -3.11
C GLY A 140 20.29 -7.80 -3.55
N GLY A 141 19.12 -7.16 -3.62
CA GLY A 141 19.00 -5.73 -3.89
C GLY A 141 19.25 -4.86 -2.65
N SER A 142 19.43 -3.57 -2.88
CA SER A 142 19.63 -2.55 -1.84
C SER A 142 18.33 -1.75 -1.65
N PRO A 143 17.50 -2.07 -0.64
CA PRO A 143 16.22 -1.38 -0.45
C PRO A 143 16.42 0.06 0.01
N THR A 144 15.72 0.99 -0.61
CA THR A 144 15.69 2.41 -0.22
C THR A 144 14.24 2.84 0.02
N PRO A 145 13.83 3.12 1.28
CA PRO A 145 12.46 3.57 1.55
C PRO A 145 12.29 5.01 1.08
N ILE A 146 11.39 5.24 0.12
CA ILE A 146 11.05 6.58 -0.39
C ILE A 146 9.52 6.70 -0.46
N PRO A 147 8.91 7.82 -0.02
CA PRO A 147 7.47 8.08 -0.17
C PRO A 147 6.98 7.97 -1.62
N TRP A 148 5.67 7.86 -1.84
CA TRP A 148 5.14 7.64 -3.19
C TRP A 148 5.32 8.87 -4.08
N GLY A 149 5.03 10.07 -3.57
CA GLY A 149 5.15 11.32 -4.32
C GLY A 149 6.56 11.66 -4.81
N GLU A 150 7.60 11.15 -4.14
CA GLU A 150 9.01 11.39 -4.50
C GLU A 150 9.58 10.35 -5.48
N LEU A 151 8.87 9.26 -5.73
CA LEU A 151 9.40 8.11 -6.48
C LEU A 151 9.72 8.43 -7.94
N TYR A 152 8.87 9.21 -8.61
CA TYR A 152 9.11 9.57 -10.02
C TYR A 152 10.46 10.29 -10.16
N THR A 153 10.64 11.36 -9.39
CA THR A 153 11.88 12.15 -9.38
C THR A 153 13.07 11.32 -8.92
N ALA A 154 12.90 10.41 -7.95
CA ALA A 154 13.97 9.52 -7.51
C ALA A 154 14.43 8.53 -8.60
N LEU A 155 13.53 8.07 -9.47
CA LEU A 155 13.85 7.26 -10.65
C LEU A 155 14.53 8.09 -11.74
N GLU A 156 13.99 9.27 -12.04
CA GLU A 156 14.52 10.21 -13.04
C GLU A 156 15.96 10.62 -12.70
N GLN A 157 16.22 10.98 -11.45
CA GLN A 157 17.53 11.42 -10.95
C GLN A 157 18.51 10.26 -10.70
N GLY A 158 18.07 9.00 -10.84
CA GLY A 158 18.91 7.83 -10.55
C GLY A 158 19.30 7.65 -9.09
N VAL A 159 18.53 8.26 -8.17
CA VAL A 159 18.65 7.99 -6.72
C VAL A 159 18.41 6.50 -6.47
N VAL A 160 17.39 5.95 -7.14
CA VAL A 160 17.10 4.51 -7.21
C VAL A 160 17.10 4.02 -8.64
N ASP A 161 17.50 2.77 -8.84
CA ASP A 161 17.62 2.12 -10.16
C ASP A 161 16.34 1.38 -10.56
N ALA A 162 15.53 0.99 -9.57
CA ALA A 162 14.33 0.19 -9.74
C ALA A 162 13.31 0.48 -8.65
N ALA A 163 12.09 0.00 -8.85
CA ALA A 163 11.07 -0.07 -7.82
C ALA A 163 10.13 -1.25 -8.08
N GLU A 164 9.15 -1.45 -7.21
CA GLU A 164 8.15 -2.49 -7.34
C GLU A 164 6.75 -1.93 -7.10
N ASN A 165 5.78 -2.29 -7.94
CA ASN A 165 4.37 -1.92 -7.78
C ASN A 165 3.46 -2.68 -8.76
N ASN A 166 2.15 -2.50 -8.63
CA ASN A 166 1.14 -3.05 -9.52
C ASN A 166 1.05 -2.29 -10.86
N PRO A 167 0.53 -2.92 -11.93
CA PRO A 167 0.42 -2.29 -13.24
C PRO A 167 -0.41 -0.99 -13.27
N PRO A 168 -1.54 -0.86 -12.54
CA PRO A 168 -2.27 0.40 -12.49
C PRO A 168 -1.42 1.55 -11.96
N SER A 169 -0.73 1.36 -10.83
CA SER A 169 0.09 2.40 -10.21
C SER A 169 1.24 2.78 -11.12
N PHE A 170 1.95 1.78 -11.67
CA PHE A 170 3.05 1.96 -12.62
C PHE A 170 2.68 2.86 -13.81
N ARG A 171 1.47 2.65 -14.37
CA ARG A 171 0.96 3.46 -15.48
C ARG A 171 0.52 4.85 -15.04
N THR A 172 -0.26 4.96 -13.97
CA THR A 172 -0.83 6.25 -13.54
C THR A 172 0.21 7.23 -13.01
N SER A 173 1.33 6.72 -12.46
CA SER A 173 2.45 7.55 -11.99
C SER A 173 3.53 7.75 -13.05
N ARG A 174 3.32 7.26 -14.28
CA ARG A 174 4.25 7.43 -15.41
C ARG A 174 5.65 6.89 -15.17
N HIS A 175 5.84 5.92 -14.26
CA HIS A 175 7.15 5.31 -14.00
C HIS A 175 7.72 4.58 -15.22
N TYR A 176 6.87 4.22 -16.18
CA TYR A 176 7.29 3.63 -17.45
C TYR A 176 8.17 4.55 -18.30
N GLU A 177 8.17 5.86 -18.04
CA GLU A 177 9.02 6.82 -18.75
C GLU A 177 10.49 6.64 -18.35
N GLU A 178 10.71 6.29 -17.09
CA GLU A 178 12.05 6.11 -16.52
C GLU A 178 12.48 4.63 -16.45
N THR A 179 11.55 3.69 -16.64
CA THR A 179 11.81 2.25 -16.56
C THR A 179 11.11 1.49 -17.67
N LEU A 180 11.91 0.88 -18.56
CA LEU A 180 11.43 0.27 -19.80
C LEU A 180 11.10 -1.23 -19.66
N TYR A 181 11.65 -1.91 -18.64
CA TYR A 181 11.52 -3.36 -18.50
C TYR A 181 10.91 -3.75 -17.16
N GLY A 182 9.76 -4.42 -17.21
CA GLY A 182 9.09 -5.01 -16.06
C GLY A 182 9.31 -6.51 -15.98
N SER A 183 9.65 -7.02 -14.80
CA SER A 183 9.58 -8.46 -14.50
C SER A 183 8.28 -8.78 -13.81
N PHE A 184 7.51 -9.73 -14.32
CA PHE A 184 6.34 -10.26 -13.64
C PHE A 184 6.75 -11.12 -12.43
N CYS A 185 7.20 -10.48 -11.36
CA CYS A 185 7.21 -11.06 -10.02
C CYS A 185 5.80 -10.88 -9.43
N PHE A 186 5.21 -11.91 -8.83
CA PHE A 186 3.88 -11.84 -8.22
C PHE A 186 3.99 -11.58 -6.71
N LEU A 187 3.95 -10.31 -6.30
CA LEU A 187 3.84 -9.93 -4.89
C LEU A 187 2.44 -9.37 -4.63
N VAL A 188 1.65 -9.88 -3.69
CA VAL A 188 0.28 -9.38 -3.54
C VAL A 188 0.25 -8.02 -2.83
N HIS A 189 -0.38 -7.01 -3.44
CA HIS A 189 -0.63 -5.71 -2.80
C HIS A 189 -2.05 -5.66 -2.24
N ILE A 190 -2.13 -5.44 -0.95
CA ILE A 190 -3.40 -5.23 -0.27
C ILE A 190 -3.47 -3.79 0.16
N SER A 191 -4.56 -3.15 -0.20
CA SER A 191 -4.92 -1.85 0.32
C SER A 191 -6.06 -1.97 1.32
N PHE A 192 -6.15 -1.01 2.21
CA PHE A 192 -7.03 -1.07 3.34
C PHE A 192 -7.67 0.27 3.62
N PHE A 193 -8.94 0.25 3.95
CA PHE A 193 -9.68 1.44 4.32
C PHE A 193 -9.87 1.50 5.83
N ILE A 194 -9.38 2.59 6.43
CA ILE A 194 -9.33 2.78 7.86
C ILE A 194 -10.02 4.08 8.22
N ASP A 195 -10.77 4.05 9.31
CA ASP A 195 -11.46 5.17 9.93
C ASP A 195 -10.96 5.33 11.38
N CYS A 196 -11.06 6.53 11.94
CA CYS A 196 -10.70 6.78 13.32
C CYS A 196 -11.77 6.19 14.25
N HIS A 197 -11.33 5.57 15.35
CA HIS A 197 -12.23 5.33 16.47
C HIS A 197 -11.99 6.44 17.48
N GLY A 198 -12.84 7.48 17.44
CA GLY A 198 -12.78 8.55 18.43
C GLY A 198 -12.87 7.97 19.85
N PRO A 199 -12.14 8.51 20.84
CA PRO A 199 -12.36 8.17 22.23
C PRO A 199 -13.75 8.67 22.62
N GLY A 200 -14.72 7.76 22.77
CA GLY A 200 -16.03 8.10 23.35
C GLY A 200 -17.24 8.12 22.39
N ARG A 201 -17.47 7.06 21.62
CA ARG A 201 -18.83 6.70 21.22
C ARG A 201 -19.16 5.28 21.68
N ASN A 202 -19.62 5.20 22.93
CA ASN A 202 -20.55 4.16 23.37
C ASN A 202 -21.86 4.31 22.58
#